data_AF-A0A2V8QB88-F1
#
_entry.id   AF-A0A2V8QB88-F1
#
_cell.length_a   1.000
_cell.length_b   1.000
_cell.length_c   1.000
_cell.angle_alpha   90.00
_cell.angle_beta   90.00
_cell.angle_gamma   90.00
#
_symmetry.space_group_name_H-M   'P 1'
#
loop_
_entity.id
_entity.type
_entity.pdbx_description
1 polymer ?
#
loop_
_entity_poly.entity_id
_entity_poly.type
_entity_poly.pdbx_seq_one_letter_code
_entity_poly.pdbx_strand_id
1 'polypeptide(L)'
;MQFVIGRGALQKELAFVQGVVERKNTIPVLANILIESAGEDAIRISGTDLDVTIRCDADAEEIKSQGAICVQARKLFDIARLLPDAPVKFRKEENEWVTVECDRSKFRLP
;
A
#
# COMPACT_ATOMS: atom_id res chain seq x y z
N MET A 1 -3.26 -1.47 -12.34
CA MET A 1 -2.49 -0.61 -11.42
C MET A 1 -1.03 -1.07 -11.38
N GLN A 2 -0.12 -0.17 -11.70
CA GLN A 2 1.32 -0.37 -11.59
C GLN A 2 2.00 0.96 -11.32
N PHE A 3 2.76 1.05 -10.22
CA PHE A 3 3.41 2.30 -9.79
C PHE A 3 4.72 2.03 -9.03
N VAL A 4 5.50 3.09 -8.84
CA VAL A 4 6.75 3.11 -8.07
C VAL A 4 6.67 4.22 -7.02
N ILE A 5 7.11 3.93 -5.80
CA ILE A 5 7.14 4.88 -4.69
C ILE A 5 8.44 4.73 -3.89
N GLY A 6 8.97 5.83 -3.37
CA GLY A 6 10.10 5.81 -2.46
C GLY A 6 9.77 5.07 -1.16
N ARG A 7 10.67 4.20 -0.70
CA ARG A 7 10.47 3.40 0.53
C ARG A 7 10.15 4.27 1.75
N GLY A 8 10.82 5.41 1.91
CA GLY A 8 10.59 6.32 3.05
C GLY A 8 9.17 6.88 3.08
N ALA A 9 8.66 7.32 1.94
CA ALA A 9 7.29 7.79 1.80
C ALA A 9 6.28 6.67 2.11
N LEU A 10 6.50 5.48 1.53
CA LEU A 10 5.67 4.30 1.81
C LEU A 10 5.61 3.97 3.30
N GLN A 11 6.76 3.90 3.99
CA GLN A 11 6.81 3.57 5.41
C GLN A 11 6.07 4.60 6.28
N LYS A 12 6.25 5.89 5.96
CA LYS A 12 5.59 6.99 6.66
C LYS A 12 4.07 6.88 6.55
N GLU A 13 3.55 6.72 5.34
CA GLU A 13 2.10 6.65 5.12
C GLU A 13 1.48 5.40 5.71
N LEU A 14 2.14 4.24 5.56
CA LEU A 14 1.67 3.01 6.20
C LEU A 14 1.65 3.11 7.72
N ALA A 15 2.60 3.83 8.35
CA ALA A 15 2.60 4.01 9.81
C ALA A 15 1.36 4.76 10.31
N PHE A 16 0.87 5.76 9.56
CA PHE A 16 -0.36 6.48 9.90
C PHE A 16 -1.58 5.56 9.77
N VAL A 17 -1.73 4.91 8.62
CA VAL A 17 -2.94 4.13 8.33
C VAL A 17 -3.01 2.83 9.16
N GLN A 18 -1.86 2.27 9.56
CA GLN A 18 -1.80 1.09 10.43
C GLN A 18 -2.37 1.34 11.85
N GLY A 19 -2.57 2.61 12.23
CA GLY A 19 -3.19 3.02 13.49
C GLY A 19 -4.72 2.84 13.51
N VAL A 20 -5.39 2.98 12.36
CA VAL A 20 -6.87 2.95 12.26
C VAL A 20 -7.43 1.59 11.84
N VAL A 21 -6.64 0.74 11.18
CA VAL A 21 -7.11 -0.57 10.70
C VAL A 21 -7.43 -1.55 11.84
N GLU A 22 -8.48 -2.35 11.64
CA GLU A 22 -8.94 -3.29 12.66
C GLU A 22 -7.93 -4.45 12.86
N ARG A 23 -7.54 -4.70 14.11
CA ARG A 23 -6.56 -5.77 14.45
C ARG A 23 -7.20 -7.07 14.90
N LYS A 24 -8.43 -7.00 15.40
CA LYS A 24 -9.15 -8.15 15.98
C LYS A 24 -9.84 -9.00 14.92
N ASN A 25 -9.82 -8.56 13.66
CA ASN A 25 -10.33 -9.28 12.50
C ASN A 25 -11.83 -9.64 12.60
N THR A 26 -12.59 -8.83 13.33
CA THR A 26 -14.05 -9.00 13.47
C THR A 26 -14.72 -8.78 12.11
N ILE A 27 -14.26 -7.77 11.37
CA ILE A 27 -14.65 -7.52 9.98
C ILE A 27 -13.40 -7.56 9.10
N PRO A 28 -13.09 -8.70 8.44
CA PRO A 28 -11.79 -8.92 7.78
C PRO A 28 -11.37 -7.88 6.75
N VAL A 29 -12.32 -7.26 6.03
CA VAL A 29 -12.00 -6.23 5.03
C VAL A 29 -11.41 -4.96 5.66
N LEU A 30 -11.71 -4.67 6.93
CA LEU A 30 -11.18 -3.50 7.65
C LEU A 30 -9.72 -3.67 8.12
N ALA A 31 -9.15 -4.88 7.98
CA ALA A 31 -7.73 -5.12 8.16
C ALA A 31 -6.90 -4.74 6.91
N ASN A 32 -7.56 -4.40 5.81
CA ASN A 32 -6.93 -3.98 4.57
C ASN A 32 -6.88 -2.46 4.45
N ILE A 33 -5.99 -2.00 3.58
CA ILE A 33 -5.91 -0.61 3.11
C ILE A 33 -6.18 -0.56 1.62
N LEU A 34 -6.81 0.53 1.20
CA LEU A 34 -6.98 0.88 -0.20
C LEU A 34 -5.79 1.73 -0.62
N ILE A 35 -5.14 1.33 -1.71
CA ILE A 35 -4.13 2.15 -2.40
C ILE A 35 -4.66 2.44 -3.79
N GLU A 36 -4.79 3.72 -4.13
CA GLU A 36 -5.34 4.16 -5.41
C GLU A 36 -4.49 5.27 -6.03
N SER A 37 -4.59 5.43 -7.34
CA SER A 37 -3.91 6.54 -8.04
C SER A 37 -4.66 7.84 -7.77
N ALA A 38 -3.94 8.88 -7.35
CA ALA A 38 -4.44 10.22 -7.08
C ALA A 38 -3.87 11.20 -8.11
N GLY A 39 -4.40 11.18 -9.34
CA GLY A 39 -3.87 11.95 -10.45
C GLY A 39 -2.73 11.22 -11.18
N GLU A 40 -1.77 11.98 -11.69
CA GLU A 40 -0.66 11.46 -12.51
C GLU A 40 0.57 11.08 -11.69
N ASP A 41 0.83 11.80 -10.59
CA ASP A 41 2.10 11.72 -9.86
C ASP A 41 1.95 11.39 -8.37
N ALA A 42 0.75 10.98 -7.93
CA ALA A 42 0.52 10.65 -6.52
C ALA A 42 -0.31 9.38 -6.35
N ILE A 43 -0.09 8.70 -5.22
CA ILE A 43 -0.95 7.64 -4.72
C ILE A 43 -1.65 8.08 -3.45
N ARG A 44 -2.88 7.62 -3.25
CA ARG A 44 -3.63 7.77 -2.02
C ARG A 44 -3.73 6.44 -1.29
N ILE A 45 -3.40 6.44 -0.01
CA ILE A 45 -3.57 5.30 0.90
C ILE A 45 -4.68 5.63 1.89
N SER A 46 -5.67 4.74 1.99
CA SER A 46 -6.82 4.90 2.88
C SER A 46 -7.04 3.67 3.75
N GLY A 47 -7.43 3.89 5.00
CA GLY A 47 -7.87 2.85 5.93
C GLY A 47 -8.96 3.35 6.87
N THR A 48 -9.80 2.45 7.37
CA THR A 48 -10.96 2.79 8.22
C THR A 48 -11.36 1.64 9.14
N ASP A 49 -11.95 1.99 10.29
CA ASP A 49 -12.66 1.10 11.21
C ASP A 49 -14.17 1.36 11.26
N LEU A 50 -14.72 2.03 10.24
CA LEU A 50 -16.11 2.53 10.11
C LEU A 50 -16.44 3.80 10.91
N ASP A 51 -15.72 4.08 12.00
CA ASP A 51 -15.91 5.30 12.79
C ASP A 51 -14.93 6.40 12.37
N VAL A 52 -13.69 6.00 12.08
CA VAL A 52 -12.58 6.87 11.68
C VAL A 52 -12.05 6.41 10.32
N THR A 53 -11.72 7.37 9.47
CA THR A 53 -11.03 7.13 8.19
C THR A 53 -9.79 8.00 8.13
N ILE A 54 -8.64 7.37 7.84
CA ILE A 54 -7.40 8.07 7.50
C ILE A 54 -7.21 7.97 5.99
N ARG A 55 -6.90 9.10 5.35
CA ARG A 55 -6.46 9.18 3.96
C ARG A 55 -5.18 9.99 3.91
N CYS A 56 -4.18 9.47 3.22
CA CYS A 56 -2.93 10.17 3.01
C CYS A 56 -2.46 10.02 1.57
N ASP A 57 -1.87 11.09 1.06
CA ASP A 57 -1.35 11.16 -0.29
C ASP A 57 0.18 11.14 -0.22
N ALA A 58 0.81 10.38 -1.11
CA ALA A 58 2.25 10.34 -1.26
C ALA A 58 2.62 10.45 -2.74
N ASP A 59 3.71 11.18 -3.00
CA ASP A 59 4.27 11.31 -4.33
C ASP A 59 4.72 9.94 -4.84
N ALA A 60 4.27 9.59 -6.03
CA ALA A 60 4.72 8.42 -6.77
C ALA A 60 5.91 8.84 -7.65
N GLU A 61 6.94 8.02 -7.69
CA GLU A 61 8.06 8.23 -8.61
C GLU A 61 7.65 7.95 -10.07
N GLU A 62 6.69 7.04 -10.27
CA GLU A 62 6.16 6.67 -11.58
C GLU A 62 4.79 5.98 -11.43
N ILE A 63 3.81 6.34 -12.27
CA ILE A 63 2.55 5.59 -12.42
C ILE A 63 2.42 5.09 -13.86
N LYS A 64 2.66 3.79 -14.08
CA LYS A 64 2.53 3.17 -15.41
C LYS A 64 1.10 2.83 -15.78
N SER A 65 0.29 2.47 -14.78
CA SER A 65 -1.09 2.10 -14.95
C SER A 65 -1.87 2.58 -13.74
N GLN A 66 -2.84 3.46 -13.96
CA GLN A 66 -3.75 3.90 -12.92
C GLN A 66 -4.64 2.75 -12.42
N GLY A 67 -5.26 2.97 -11.27
CA GLY A 67 -6.25 2.07 -10.69
C GLY A 67 -6.13 2.02 -9.17
N ALA A 68 -6.67 0.95 -8.60
CA ALA A 68 -6.67 0.71 -7.17
C ALA A 68 -6.35 -0.76 -6.84
N ILE A 69 -5.77 -0.97 -5.66
CA ILE A 69 -5.50 -2.27 -5.04
C ILE A 69 -5.89 -2.22 -3.57
N CYS A 70 -6.25 -3.38 -3.03
CA CYS A 70 -6.57 -3.54 -1.61
C CYS A 70 -5.62 -4.59 -1.04
N VAL A 71 -4.90 -4.26 0.03
CA VAL A 71 -3.87 -5.14 0.60
C VAL A 71 -3.91 -5.13 2.11
N GLN A 72 -3.52 -6.26 2.72
CA GLN A 72 -3.40 -6.42 4.16
C GLN A 72 -2.43 -5.40 4.76
N ALA A 73 -2.96 -4.48 5.57
CA ALA A 73 -2.24 -3.31 6.05
C ALA A 73 -1.01 -3.69 6.89
N ARG A 74 -1.21 -4.63 7.83
CA ARG A 74 -0.15 -5.07 8.73
C ARG A 74 0.96 -5.80 7.98
N LYS A 75 0.57 -6.69 7.05
CA LYS A 75 1.52 -7.44 6.24
C LYS A 75 2.37 -6.52 5.37
N LEU A 76 1.75 -5.53 4.72
CA LEU A 76 2.50 -4.58 3.92
C LEU A 76 3.41 -3.69 4.77
N PHE A 77 2.95 -3.24 5.95
CA PHE A 77 3.77 -2.47 6.88
C PHE A 77 5.02 -3.25 7.35
N ASP A 78 4.84 -4.51 7.74
CA ASP A 78 5.96 -5.36 8.17
C ASP A 78 6.94 -5.65 7.02
N ILE A 79 6.44 -5.85 5.78
CA ILE A 79 7.29 -5.94 4.58
C ILE A 79 8.06 -4.64 4.36
N ALA A 80 7.37 -3.50 4.34
CA ALA A 80 7.98 -2.19 4.07
C ALA A 80 9.11 -1.86 5.04
N ARG A 81 9.01 -2.28 6.30
CA ARG A 81 10.07 -2.12 7.33
C ARG A 81 11.34 -2.91 7.05
N LEU A 82 11.25 -4.01 6.33
CA LEU A 82 12.37 -4.91 6.02
C LEU A 82 13.00 -4.64 4.64
N LEU A 83 12.39 -3.76 3.83
CA LEU A 83 12.91 -3.44 2.50
C LEU A 83 14.23 -2.64 2.57
N PRO A 84 15.17 -2.88 1.64
CA PRO A 84 16.37 -2.07 1.49
C PRO A 84 16.03 -0.65 1.02
N ASP A 85 16.93 0.31 1.20
CA ASP A 85 16.71 1.70 0.82
C ASP A 85 16.75 1.93 -0.70
N ALA A 86 15.67 1.53 -1.37
CA ALA A 86 15.47 1.62 -2.81
C ALA A 86 13.98 1.86 -3.15
N PRO A 87 13.67 2.30 -4.38
CA PRO A 87 12.29 2.46 -4.83
C PRO A 87 11.52 1.14 -4.79
N VAL A 88 10.25 1.21 -4.37
CA VAL A 88 9.34 0.08 -4.23
C VAL A 88 8.35 0.07 -5.38
N LYS A 89 8.31 -1.03 -6.12
CA LYS A 89 7.43 -1.22 -7.28
C LYS A 89 6.24 -2.08 -6.89
N PHE A 90 5.06 -1.59 -7.21
CA PHE A 90 3.81 -2.32 -7.04
C PHE A 90 3.22 -2.66 -8.40
N ARG A 91 2.74 -3.89 -8.54
CA ARG A 91 2.03 -4.33 -9.74
C ARG A 91 0.86 -5.22 -9.36
N LYS A 92 -0.35 -4.80 -9.76
CA LYS A 92 -1.55 -5.63 -9.73
C LYS A 92 -1.45 -6.68 -10.85
N GLU A 93 -1.63 -7.94 -10.50
CA GLU A 93 -1.67 -9.08 -11.42
C GLU A 93 -3.12 -9.36 -11.86
N GLU A 94 -3.28 -10.22 -12.88
CA GLU A 94 -4.60 -10.56 -13.44
C GLU A 94 -5.52 -11.30 -12.45
N ASN A 95 -4.93 -12.01 -11.47
CA ASN A 95 -5.66 -12.77 -10.47
C ASN A 95 -5.93 -11.99 -9.18
N GLU A 96 -5.90 -10.65 -9.24
CA GLU A 96 -6.04 -9.70 -8.12
C GLU A 96 -4.88 -9.67 -7.12
N TRP A 97 -3.87 -10.53 -7.26
CA TRP A 97 -2.68 -10.48 -6.41
C TRP A 97 -1.84 -9.23 -6.72
N VAL A 98 -1.13 -8.75 -5.70
CA VAL A 98 -0.21 -7.63 -5.82
C VAL A 98 1.21 -8.13 -5.62
N THR A 99 2.05 -7.92 -6.63
CA THR A 99 3.49 -8.10 -6.52
C THR A 99 4.13 -6.79 -6.03
N VAL A 100 4.94 -6.91 -4.98
CA VAL A 100 5.74 -5.83 -4.38
C VAL A 100 7.22 -6.18 -4.56
N GLU A 101 7.95 -5.36 -5.30
CA GLU A 101 9.37 -5.57 -5.63
C GLU A 101 10.21 -4.38 -5.16
N CYS A 102 11.36 -4.66 -4.55
CA CYS A 102 12.31 -3.65 -4.11
C CYS A 102 13.72 -4.23 -4.19
N ASP A 103 14.51 -3.75 -5.15
CA ASP A 103 15.81 -4.33 -5.53
C ASP A 103 15.71 -5.86 -5.74
N ARG A 104 16.37 -6.68 -4.90
CA ARG A 104 16.34 -8.15 -4.97
C ARG A 104 15.18 -8.80 -4.22
N SER A 105 14.38 -8.02 -3.50
CA SER A 105 13.27 -8.53 -2.70
C SER A 105 11.98 -8.53 -3.52
N LYS A 106 11.24 -9.64 -3.44
CA LYS A 106 9.94 -9.81 -4.12
C LYS A 106 8.95 -10.48 -3.20
N PHE A 107 7.79 -9.84 -3.03
CA PHE A 107 6.68 -10.35 -2.23
C PHE A 107 5.42 -10.41 -3.09
N ARG A 108 4.56 -11.37 -2.78
CA ARG A 108 3.24 -11.51 -3.40
C ARG A 108 2.18 -11.44 -2.30
N LEU A 109 1.26 -10.50 -2.44
CA LEU A 109 0.15 -10.27 -1.52
C LEU A 109 -1.15 -10.66 -2.22
N PRO A 110 -2.04 -11.42 -1.56
CA PRO A 110 -3.39 -11.65 -2.04
C PRO A 110 -4.25 -10.39 -1.90
#